data_AF-A0AAP5Q552-F1
#
_entry.id   AF-A0AAP5Q552-F1
#
_cell.length_a   1.000
_cell.length_b   1.000
_cell.length_c   1.000
_cell.angle_alpha   90.00
_cell.angle_beta   90.00
_cell.angle_gamma   90.00
#
_symmetry.space_group_name_H-M   'P 1'
#
loop_
_entity.id
_entity.type
_entity.pdbx_description
1 polymer ?
#
loop_
_entity_poly.entity_id
_entity_poly.type
_entity_poly.pdbx_seq_one_letter_code
_entity_poly.pdbx_strand_id
1 'polypeptide(L)'
;MKPSSGRARSAATLAATAFCAVALTVLPAAAAYAQKASTLPQGPAVRDNTPEIDASITQKNWQTALTQLDARIASNPRDAQAKFKRATVLAHLDRDDEAIAAFTELTQLYPELPEPYNNLAALYAKHGRYAEARAALETATKVNPGYGLAYENLGDLYLRMANEAYRRAQSLGKASATTRQRLVDIQNVISPPKGKTPAKQAAAPVEASAPRSSADMTQTPSFQYGGANGSFAMPPYMAPSQ
;
A
#
# COMPACT_ATOMS: atom_id res chain seq x y z
N MET A 1 -61.81 -29.57 27.06
CA MET A 1 -63.22 -29.69 26.64
C MET A 1 -63.83 -28.29 26.66
N LYS A 2 -64.32 -27.80 25.51
CA LYS A 2 -65.13 -26.58 25.38
C LYS A 2 -66.61 -26.96 25.27
N PRO A 3 -67.51 -26.12 25.79
CA PRO A 3 -68.65 -25.64 25.01
C PRO A 3 -68.87 -24.13 25.30
N SER A 4 -69.80 -23.38 24.73
CA SER A 4 -70.47 -23.30 23.42
C SER A 4 -71.32 -22.03 23.53
N SER A 5 -71.16 -21.13 22.55
CA SER A 5 -72.02 -20.03 22.10
C SER A 5 -73.25 -19.57 22.92
N GLY A 6 -73.27 -18.28 23.26
CA GLY A 6 -74.48 -17.50 23.54
C GLY A 6 -74.63 -16.34 22.54
N ARG A 7 -75.80 -16.25 21.89
CA ARG A 7 -76.23 -15.20 20.94
C ARG A 7 -76.63 -13.91 21.67
N ALA A 8 -76.49 -12.76 21.01
CA ALA A 8 -77.59 -11.80 20.78
C ALA A 8 -77.20 -10.73 19.75
N ARG A 9 -78.22 -10.28 19.00
CA ARG A 9 -78.19 -9.36 17.85
C ARG A 9 -78.64 -7.95 18.26
N SER A 10 -78.23 -6.95 17.48
CA SER A 10 -79.02 -5.84 16.90
C SER A 10 -78.03 -4.74 16.45
N ALA A 11 -77.81 -4.46 15.16
CA ALA A 11 -78.70 -3.84 14.17
C ALA A 11 -79.15 -2.42 14.55
N ALA A 12 -78.48 -1.41 13.98
CA ALA A 12 -79.11 -0.14 13.58
C ALA A 12 -78.24 0.54 12.51
N THR A 13 -78.85 0.72 11.35
CA THR A 13 -78.36 1.34 10.11
C THR A 13 -79.03 2.71 9.99
N LEU A 14 -78.31 3.75 9.52
CA LEU A 14 -78.79 4.93 8.75
C LEU A 14 -77.62 5.94 8.70
N ALA A 15 -76.86 6.13 7.61
CA ALA A 15 -77.16 6.58 6.25
C ALA A 15 -77.61 8.04 6.15
N ALA A 16 -76.72 8.90 5.64
CA ALA A 16 -76.93 10.05 4.72
C ALA A 16 -75.60 10.82 4.56
N THR A 17 -74.84 10.73 3.45
CA THR A 17 -74.91 11.58 2.22
C THR A 17 -74.96 13.09 2.53
N ALA A 18 -74.22 14.01 1.91
CA ALA A 18 -73.24 14.08 0.83
C ALA A 18 -72.71 15.53 0.81
N PHE A 19 -71.52 15.81 0.27
CA PHE A 19 -71.32 16.76 -0.85
C PHE A 19 -69.84 17.02 -1.15
N CYS A 20 -69.58 17.14 -2.45
CA CYS A 20 -68.31 17.35 -3.14
C CYS A 20 -67.55 18.62 -2.71
N ALA A 21 -66.23 18.54 -2.73
CA ALA A 21 -65.37 19.62 -3.24
C ALA A 21 -64.10 19.03 -3.85
N VAL A 22 -63.97 19.19 -5.16
CA VAL A 22 -62.74 19.00 -5.93
C VAL A 22 -61.84 20.20 -5.62
N ALA A 23 -60.59 19.96 -5.22
CA ALA A 23 -59.54 20.97 -5.27
C ALA A 23 -58.20 20.35 -5.69
N LEU A 24 -57.66 20.95 -6.74
CA LEU A 24 -56.43 20.67 -7.47
C LEU A 24 -55.17 20.67 -6.58
N THR A 25 -54.35 19.64 -6.79
CA THR A 25 -52.88 19.65 -6.97
C THR A 25 -52.01 20.58 -6.10
N VAL A 26 -51.18 19.99 -5.24
CA VAL A 26 -49.71 20.24 -5.19
C VAL A 26 -49.02 18.93 -4.75
N LEU A 27 -48.21 18.33 -5.62
CA LEU A 27 -47.32 17.20 -5.29
C LEU A 27 -46.04 17.72 -4.61
N PRO A 28 -45.40 16.93 -3.73
CA PRO A 28 -44.21 17.35 -3.01
C PRO A 28 -42.97 17.31 -3.92
N ALA A 29 -42.16 18.38 -3.86
CA ALA A 29 -40.86 18.42 -4.51
C ALA A 29 -39.88 17.46 -3.79
N ALA A 30 -39.78 16.23 -4.28
CA ALA A 30 -38.70 15.32 -3.93
C ALA A 30 -37.40 15.78 -4.62
N ALA A 31 -36.36 15.98 -3.80
CA ALA A 31 -35.04 16.38 -4.24
C ALA A 31 -34.45 15.38 -5.23
N ALA A 32 -34.36 15.77 -6.50
CA ALA A 32 -33.59 15.05 -7.51
C ALA A 32 -32.11 15.48 -7.41
N TYR A 33 -31.35 14.84 -6.53
CA TYR A 33 -29.89 14.81 -6.67
C TYR A 33 -29.57 14.01 -7.93
N ALA A 34 -29.35 14.71 -9.04
CA ALA A 34 -28.75 14.14 -10.22
C ALA A 34 -27.32 13.70 -9.86
N GLN A 35 -27.14 12.40 -9.58
CA GLN A 35 -25.81 11.80 -9.60
C GLN A 35 -25.28 11.92 -11.03
N LYS A 36 -24.36 12.86 -11.22
CA LYS A 36 -23.58 12.99 -12.44
C LYS A 36 -22.81 11.67 -12.58
N ALA A 37 -23.25 10.79 -13.47
CA ALA A 37 -22.52 9.60 -13.84
C ALA A 37 -21.20 10.06 -14.47
N SER A 38 -20.12 9.95 -13.69
CA SER A 38 -18.77 10.24 -14.13
C SER A 38 -18.41 9.25 -15.24
N THR A 39 -18.35 9.72 -16.48
CA THR A 39 -17.74 8.97 -17.59
C THR A 39 -16.26 8.77 -17.27
N LEU A 40 -15.89 7.54 -16.91
CA LEU A 40 -14.52 7.13 -16.62
C LEU A 40 -13.69 7.08 -17.92
N PRO A 41 -12.56 7.79 -18.03
CA PRO A 41 -11.57 7.49 -19.05
C PRO A 41 -10.89 6.16 -18.68
N GLN A 42 -11.03 5.18 -19.58
CA GLN A 42 -10.36 3.88 -19.48
C GLN A 42 -8.87 4.07 -19.80
N GLY A 43 -8.02 3.94 -18.77
CA GLY A 43 -6.55 3.90 -18.86
C GLY A 43 -5.99 2.81 -17.93
N PRO A 44 -4.78 2.29 -18.18
CA PRO A 44 -4.35 1.00 -17.64
C PRO A 44 -3.82 1.13 -16.20
N ALA A 45 -4.74 0.94 -15.27
CA ALA A 45 -4.59 0.38 -13.92
C ALA A 45 -6.01 0.48 -13.37
N VAL A 46 -6.57 -0.62 -12.88
CA VAL A 46 -7.88 -0.55 -12.21
C VAL A 46 -7.73 0.43 -11.06
N ARG A 47 -8.20 1.68 -11.23
CA ARG A 47 -8.30 2.63 -10.13
C ARG A 47 -9.24 1.96 -9.14
N ASP A 48 -8.73 1.65 -7.96
CA ASP A 48 -9.48 1.05 -6.85
C ASP A 48 -10.64 1.92 -6.31
N ASN A 49 -10.84 3.06 -6.97
CA ASN A 49 -11.82 4.10 -6.69
C ASN A 49 -11.73 4.58 -5.25
N THR A 50 -10.52 4.82 -4.74
CA THR A 50 -10.27 5.39 -3.41
C THR A 50 -9.49 6.71 -3.41
N PRO A 51 -9.89 7.72 -4.21
CA PRO A 51 -9.12 8.96 -4.35
C PRO A 51 -8.95 9.72 -3.02
N GLU A 52 -9.91 9.62 -2.09
CA GLU A 52 -9.81 10.25 -0.76
C GLU A 52 -8.76 9.58 0.13
N ILE A 53 -8.62 8.25 0.04
CA ILE A 53 -7.60 7.47 0.76
C ILE A 53 -6.23 7.80 0.18
N ASP A 54 -6.11 7.77 -1.15
CA ASP A 54 -4.87 8.09 -1.85
C ASP A 54 -4.41 9.53 -1.57
N ALA A 55 -5.34 10.48 -1.53
CA ALA A 55 -5.05 11.85 -1.14
C ALA A 55 -4.51 11.93 0.29
N SER A 56 -5.13 11.23 1.24
CA SER A 56 -4.68 11.20 2.63
C SER A 56 -3.29 10.59 2.78
N ILE A 57 -3.01 9.48 2.08
CA ILE A 57 -1.68 8.84 2.03
C ILE A 57 -0.64 9.78 1.41
N THR A 58 -0.97 10.41 0.28
CA THR A 58 -0.06 11.33 -0.43
C THR A 58 0.28 12.56 0.42
N GLN A 59 -0.70 13.07 1.17
CA GLN A 59 -0.51 14.18 2.10
C GLN A 59 0.12 13.76 3.43
N LYS A 60 0.45 12.46 3.61
CA LYS A 60 0.98 11.88 4.86
C LYS A 60 0.05 12.08 6.06
N ASN A 61 -1.25 12.23 5.81
CA ASN A 61 -2.29 12.28 6.82
C ASN A 61 -2.61 10.84 7.27
N TRP A 62 -1.63 10.18 7.88
CA TRP A 62 -1.65 8.74 8.16
C TRP A 62 -2.83 8.31 9.03
N GLN A 63 -3.19 9.11 10.04
CA GLN A 63 -4.31 8.79 10.93
C GLN A 63 -5.66 8.84 10.21
N THR A 64 -5.83 9.81 9.30
CA THR A 64 -7.02 9.93 8.45
C THR A 64 -7.08 8.76 7.46
N ALA A 65 -5.96 8.46 6.79
CA ALA A 65 -5.87 7.33 5.87
C ALA A 65 -6.22 6.01 6.56
N LEU A 66 -5.69 5.79 7.77
CA LEU A 66 -5.99 4.59 8.57
C LEU A 66 -7.49 4.45 8.85
N THR A 67 -8.14 5.54 9.29
CA THR A 67 -9.58 5.55 9.58
C THR A 67 -10.42 5.24 8.35
N GLN A 68 -10.07 5.81 7.20
CA GLN A 68 -10.76 5.54 5.94
C GLN A 68 -10.55 4.10 5.46
N LEU A 69 -9.34 3.56 5.64
CA LEU A 69 -9.00 2.17 5.30
C LEU A 69 -9.73 1.18 6.21
N ASP A 70 -9.84 1.45 7.51
CA ASP A 70 -10.62 0.64 8.45
C ASP A 70 -12.09 0.54 7.99
N ALA A 71 -12.71 1.67 7.62
CA ALA A 71 -14.07 1.70 7.08
C ALA A 71 -14.22 0.93 5.75
N ARG A 72 -13.21 1.04 4.86
CA ARG A 72 -13.18 0.31 3.58
C ARG A 72 -13.10 -1.20 3.79
N ILE A 73 -12.25 -1.65 4.71
CA ILE A 73 -12.09 -3.08 5.02
C ILE A 73 -13.33 -3.62 5.73
N ALA A 74 -13.96 -2.83 6.62
CA ALA A 74 -15.21 -3.24 7.26
C ALA A 74 -16.35 -3.46 6.25
N SER A 75 -16.43 -2.63 5.20
CA SER A 75 -17.41 -2.77 4.12
C SER A 75 -17.01 -3.81 3.06
N ASN A 76 -15.70 -4.01 2.84
CA ASN A 76 -15.16 -4.94 1.85
C ASN A 76 -14.03 -5.79 2.45
N PRO A 77 -14.34 -6.83 3.25
CA PRO A 77 -13.32 -7.59 3.99
C PRO A 77 -12.31 -8.36 3.12
N ARG A 78 -12.59 -8.52 1.82
CA ARG A 78 -11.72 -9.19 0.84
C ARG A 78 -10.89 -8.22 -0.01
N ASP A 79 -10.95 -6.92 0.28
CA ASP A 79 -10.17 -5.90 -0.42
C ASP A 79 -8.69 -5.98 0.01
N ALA A 80 -7.92 -6.82 -0.69
CA ALA A 80 -6.49 -7.03 -0.45
C ALA A 80 -5.69 -5.73 -0.55
N GLN A 81 -6.06 -4.85 -1.48
CA GLN A 81 -5.40 -3.56 -1.67
C GLN A 81 -5.63 -2.63 -0.49
N ALA A 82 -6.85 -2.55 0.03
CA ALA A 82 -7.13 -1.77 1.24
C ALA A 82 -6.37 -2.33 2.45
N LYS A 83 -6.34 -3.67 2.63
CA LYS A 83 -5.53 -4.31 3.67
C LYS A 83 -4.04 -3.99 3.53
N PHE A 84 -3.51 -4.03 2.31
CA PHE A 84 -2.12 -3.69 2.02
C PHE A 84 -1.80 -2.23 2.35
N LYS A 85 -2.59 -1.28 1.83
CA LYS A 85 -2.43 0.15 2.13
C LYS A 85 -2.49 0.41 3.63
N ARG A 86 -3.39 -0.28 4.34
CA ARG A 86 -3.51 -0.18 5.80
C ARG A 86 -2.24 -0.64 6.50
N ALA A 87 -1.71 -1.80 6.14
CA ALA A 87 -0.47 -2.32 6.70
C ALA A 87 0.71 -1.34 6.48
N THR A 88 0.81 -0.74 5.29
CA THR A 88 1.83 0.26 5.03
C THR A 88 1.63 1.56 5.81
N VAL A 89 0.38 2.02 5.97
CA VAL A 89 0.06 3.19 6.82
C VAL A 89 0.43 2.91 8.29
N LEU A 90 0.19 1.70 8.79
CA LEU A 90 0.61 1.30 10.14
C LEU A 90 2.14 1.37 10.29
N ALA A 91 2.89 0.90 9.29
CA ALA A 91 4.35 1.01 9.29
C ALA A 91 4.84 2.48 9.28
N HIS A 92 4.16 3.37 8.55
CA HIS A 92 4.46 4.80 8.56
C HIS A 92 4.12 5.51 9.90
N LEU A 93 3.21 4.92 10.69
CA LEU A 93 2.88 5.36 12.04
C LEU A 93 3.79 4.73 13.11
N ASP A 94 4.86 4.03 12.72
CA ASP A 94 5.74 3.26 13.61
C ASP A 94 5.00 2.19 14.44
N ARG A 95 3.82 1.75 13.98
CA ARG A 95 3.05 0.64 14.55
C ARG A 95 3.49 -0.67 13.92
N ASP A 96 4.79 -0.95 14.04
CA ASP A 96 5.46 -2.01 13.28
C ASP A 96 4.90 -3.41 13.57
N ASP A 97 4.58 -3.73 14.84
CA ASP A 97 4.02 -5.05 15.22
C ASP A 97 2.67 -5.32 14.53
N GLU A 98 1.81 -4.29 14.44
CA GLU A 98 0.53 -4.39 13.76
C GLU A 98 0.70 -4.47 12.24
N ALA A 99 1.68 -3.75 11.69
CA ALA A 99 2.02 -3.86 10.28
C ALA A 99 2.56 -5.26 9.93
N ILE A 100 3.43 -5.83 10.76
CA ILE A 100 3.95 -7.20 10.60
C ILE A 100 2.80 -8.20 10.63
N ALA A 101 1.88 -8.08 11.60
CA ALA A 101 0.73 -8.96 11.67
C ALA A 101 -0.14 -8.87 10.41
N ALA A 102 -0.43 -7.65 9.94
CA ALA A 102 -1.24 -7.41 8.75
C ALA A 102 -0.58 -7.91 7.45
N PHE A 103 0.72 -7.67 7.26
CA PHE A 103 1.43 -8.21 6.10
C PHE A 103 1.58 -9.73 6.18
N THR A 104 1.74 -10.30 7.36
CA THR A 104 1.75 -11.77 7.54
C THR A 104 0.41 -12.37 7.13
N GLU A 105 -0.72 -11.78 7.55
CA GLU A 105 -2.05 -12.19 7.08
C GLU A 105 -2.15 -12.11 5.55
N LEU A 106 -1.66 -11.03 4.93
CA LEU A 106 -1.65 -10.89 3.47
C LEU A 106 -0.83 -11.98 2.79
N THR A 107 0.34 -12.36 3.31
CA THR A 107 1.14 -13.47 2.75
C THR A 107 0.45 -14.83 2.87
N GLN A 108 -0.42 -15.01 3.86
CA GLN A 108 -1.18 -16.25 4.03
C GLN A 108 -2.40 -16.31 3.11
N LEU A 109 -3.08 -15.18 2.92
CA LEU A 109 -4.28 -15.08 2.10
C LEU A 109 -3.98 -14.95 0.60
N TYR A 110 -2.87 -14.30 0.26
CA TYR A 110 -2.45 -13.97 -1.10
C TYR A 110 -0.97 -14.31 -1.30
N PRO A 111 -0.58 -15.60 -1.22
CA PRO A 111 0.81 -16.03 -1.28
C PRO A 111 1.50 -15.72 -2.63
N GLU A 112 0.73 -15.42 -3.67
CA GLU A 112 1.17 -15.05 -5.01
C GLU A 112 1.64 -13.60 -5.14
N LEU A 113 1.42 -12.77 -4.12
CA LEU A 113 1.84 -11.36 -4.14
C LEU A 113 3.24 -11.22 -3.57
N PRO A 114 4.23 -10.71 -4.34
CA PRO A 114 5.58 -10.50 -3.83
C PRO A 114 5.70 -9.32 -2.86
N GLU A 115 4.79 -8.34 -2.91
CA GLU A 115 4.92 -7.07 -2.20
C GLU A 115 4.72 -7.20 -0.67
N PRO A 116 3.78 -7.99 -0.13
CA PRO A 116 3.69 -8.23 1.30
C PRO A 116 4.98 -8.82 1.89
N TYR A 117 5.63 -9.76 1.19
CA TYR A 117 6.91 -10.32 1.63
C TYR A 117 8.02 -9.26 1.66
N ASN A 118 8.08 -8.39 0.66
CA ASN A 118 9.05 -7.29 0.63
C ASN A 118 8.85 -6.31 1.80
N ASN A 119 7.61 -5.96 2.13
CA ASN A 119 7.31 -5.08 3.25
C ASN A 119 7.59 -5.74 4.61
N LEU A 120 7.31 -7.04 4.77
CA LEU A 120 7.74 -7.81 5.94
C LEU A 120 9.26 -7.74 6.11
N ALA A 121 10.01 -7.90 5.01
CA ALA A 121 11.45 -7.84 5.07
C ALA A 121 11.98 -6.47 5.52
N ALA A 122 11.37 -5.38 5.03
CA ALA A 122 11.70 -4.03 5.47
C ALA A 122 11.49 -3.85 6.98
N LEU A 123 10.37 -4.35 7.52
CA LEU A 123 10.05 -4.31 8.95
C LEU A 123 11.00 -5.18 9.77
N TYR A 124 11.26 -6.42 9.34
CA TYR A 124 12.24 -7.29 10.00
C TYR A 124 13.64 -6.68 10.01
N ALA A 125 14.09 -6.09 8.90
CA ALA A 125 15.38 -5.42 8.83
C ALA A 125 15.47 -4.19 9.74
N LYS A 126 14.37 -3.41 9.88
CA LYS A 126 14.27 -2.29 10.83
C LYS A 126 14.54 -2.74 12.27
N HIS A 127 14.10 -3.94 12.64
CA HIS A 127 14.31 -4.53 13.97
C HIS A 127 15.57 -5.43 14.07
N GLY A 128 16.46 -5.42 13.07
CA GLY A 128 17.67 -6.25 13.08
C GLY A 128 17.42 -7.76 12.89
N ARG A 129 16.19 -8.16 12.54
CA ARG A 129 15.79 -9.55 12.26
C ARG A 129 16.21 -9.95 10.85
N TYR A 130 17.51 -9.90 10.55
CA TYR A 130 18.02 -10.03 9.18
C TYR A 130 17.79 -11.41 8.55
N ALA A 131 17.78 -12.49 9.35
CA ALA A 131 17.47 -13.82 8.85
C ALA A 131 16.05 -13.91 8.30
N GLU A 132 15.09 -13.32 9.01
CA GLU A 132 13.67 -13.31 8.61
C GLU A 132 13.44 -12.36 7.44
N ALA A 133 14.12 -11.21 7.44
CA ALA A 133 14.11 -10.30 6.30
C ALA A 133 14.60 -10.97 5.02
N ARG A 134 15.67 -11.76 5.12
CA ARG A 134 16.24 -12.50 3.99
C ARG A 134 15.25 -13.54 3.48
N ALA A 135 14.68 -14.34 4.37
CA ALA A 135 13.71 -15.38 3.99
C ALA A 135 12.48 -14.79 3.28
N ALA A 136 11.98 -13.65 3.76
CA ALA A 136 10.87 -12.95 3.13
C ALA A 136 11.24 -12.44 1.72
N LEU A 137 12.39 -11.79 1.53
CA LEU A 137 12.81 -11.34 0.19
C LEU A 137 13.11 -12.49 -0.77
N GLU A 138 13.75 -13.57 -0.30
CA GLU A 138 13.94 -14.78 -1.11
C GLU A 138 12.61 -15.43 -1.50
N THR A 139 11.57 -15.27 -0.68
CA THR A 139 10.21 -15.70 -1.05
C THR A 139 9.62 -14.77 -2.10
N ALA A 140 9.77 -13.45 -1.96
CA ALA A 140 9.32 -12.47 -2.95
C ALA A 140 9.93 -12.74 -4.35
N THR A 141 11.23 -13.07 -4.42
CA THR A 141 11.90 -13.40 -5.70
C THR A 141 11.50 -14.76 -6.27
N LYS A 142 11.11 -15.72 -5.42
CA LYS A 142 10.53 -17.00 -5.88
C LYS A 142 9.12 -16.81 -6.43
N VAL A 143 8.30 -16.03 -5.74
CA VAL A 143 6.91 -15.72 -6.12
C VAL A 143 6.89 -14.95 -7.44
N ASN A 144 7.75 -13.94 -7.59
CA ASN A 144 7.92 -13.21 -8.83
C ASN A 144 9.42 -13.01 -9.14
N PRO A 145 10.01 -13.84 -10.03
CA PRO A 145 11.41 -13.70 -10.45
C PRO A 145 11.76 -12.38 -11.13
N GLY A 146 10.77 -11.63 -11.63
CA GLY A 146 10.94 -10.31 -12.24
C GLY A 146 10.80 -9.15 -11.26
N TYR A 147 10.56 -9.41 -9.96
CA TYR A 147 10.37 -8.35 -8.97
C TYR A 147 11.69 -7.71 -8.54
N GLY A 148 12.19 -6.80 -9.38
CA GLY A 148 13.49 -6.13 -9.24
C GLY A 148 13.74 -5.50 -7.88
N LEU A 149 12.71 -4.90 -7.27
CA LEU A 149 12.81 -4.26 -5.95
C LEU A 149 13.23 -5.25 -4.85
N ALA A 150 12.82 -6.52 -4.92
CA ALA A 150 13.24 -7.52 -3.94
C ALA A 150 14.73 -7.86 -4.07
N TYR A 151 15.31 -7.83 -5.28
CA TYR A 151 16.75 -8.03 -5.47
C TYR A 151 17.56 -6.84 -4.96
N GLU A 152 17.07 -5.61 -5.18
CA GLU A 152 17.67 -4.40 -4.61
C GLU A 152 17.70 -4.49 -3.08
N ASN A 153 16.56 -4.80 -2.47
CA ASN A 153 16.45 -4.95 -1.02
C ASN A 153 17.28 -6.13 -0.47
N LEU A 154 17.48 -7.21 -1.23
CA LEU A 154 18.42 -8.29 -0.87
C LEU A 154 19.86 -7.78 -0.84
N GLY A 155 20.27 -7.00 -1.84
CA GLY A 155 21.60 -6.39 -1.90
C GLY A 155 21.86 -5.52 -0.67
N ASP A 156 20.93 -4.62 -0.34
CA ASP A 156 21.00 -3.77 0.84
C ASP A 156 21.03 -4.56 2.15
N LEU A 157 20.23 -5.63 2.23
CA LEU A 157 20.23 -6.51 3.39
C LEU A 157 21.58 -7.23 3.55
N TYR A 158 22.17 -7.73 2.47
CA TYR A 158 23.49 -8.38 2.51
C TYR A 158 24.59 -7.43 2.96
N LEU A 159 24.54 -6.16 2.55
CA LEU A 159 25.46 -5.13 3.03
C LEU A 159 25.32 -4.94 4.55
N ARG A 160 24.10 -4.88 5.08
CA ARG A 160 23.84 -4.76 6.53
C ARG A 160 24.33 -5.97 7.32
N MET A 161 24.08 -7.19 6.82
CA MET A 161 24.58 -8.42 7.42
C MET A 161 26.11 -8.49 7.41
N ALA A 162 26.75 -8.07 6.30
CA ALA A 162 28.20 -7.98 6.21
C ALA A 162 28.78 -6.97 7.19
N ASN A 163 28.16 -5.80 7.32
CA ASN A 163 28.51 -4.79 8.33
C ASN A 163 28.46 -5.36 9.74
N GLU A 164 27.37 -6.04 10.11
CA GLU A 164 27.22 -6.66 11.43
C GLU A 164 28.31 -7.72 11.69
N ALA A 165 28.55 -8.60 10.73
CA ALA A 165 29.58 -9.65 10.84
C ALA A 165 30.99 -9.05 11.01
N TYR A 166 31.33 -7.99 10.27
CA TYR A 166 32.62 -7.33 10.43
C TYR A 166 32.74 -6.58 11.76
N ARG A 167 31.68 -5.92 12.23
CA ARG A 167 31.67 -5.31 13.57
C ARG A 167 31.83 -6.37 14.67
N ARG A 168 31.20 -7.53 14.50
CA ARG A 168 31.38 -8.66 15.43
C ARG A 168 32.83 -9.15 15.42
N ALA A 169 33.42 -9.37 14.25
CA ALA A 169 34.84 -9.76 14.15
C ALA A 169 35.77 -8.71 14.79
N GLN A 170 35.48 -7.42 14.63
CA GLN A 170 36.21 -6.34 15.29
C GLN A 170 36.07 -6.38 16.82
N SER A 171 34.86 -6.59 17.34
CA SER A 171 34.61 -6.69 18.79
C SER A 171 35.34 -7.86 19.45
N LEU A 172 35.63 -8.92 18.68
CA LEU A 172 36.37 -10.10 19.14
C LEU A 172 37.89 -9.96 19.00
N GLY A 173 38.39 -8.80 18.56
CA GLY A 173 39.82 -8.58 18.29
C GLY A 173 40.35 -9.36 17.09
N LYS A 174 39.46 -9.87 16.21
CA LYS A 174 39.81 -10.67 15.03
C LYS A 174 39.74 -9.88 13.71
N ALA A 175 39.61 -8.55 13.77
CA ALA A 175 39.58 -7.73 12.57
C ALA A 175 40.98 -7.48 12.01
N SER A 176 41.23 -8.03 10.82
CA SER A 176 42.41 -7.69 10.03
C SER A 176 42.35 -6.24 9.53
N ALA A 177 43.47 -5.72 8.99
CA ALA A 177 43.48 -4.41 8.32
C ALA A 177 42.44 -4.36 7.18
N THR A 178 42.34 -5.44 6.40
CA THR A 178 41.34 -5.58 5.34
C THR A 178 39.90 -5.58 5.88
N THR A 179 39.63 -6.26 6.99
CA THR A 179 38.30 -6.24 7.64
C THR A 179 37.91 -4.84 8.07
N ARG A 180 38.84 -4.08 8.67
CA ARG A 180 38.61 -2.68 9.06
C ARG A 180 38.31 -1.80 7.85
N GLN A 181 39.03 -1.98 6.74
CA GLN A 181 38.77 -1.24 5.51
C GLN A 181 37.40 -1.56 4.93
N ARG A 182 37.06 -2.85 4.76
CA ARG A 182 35.74 -3.28 4.24
C ARG A 182 34.58 -2.75 5.08
N LEU A 183 34.76 -2.70 6.39
CA LEU A 183 33.76 -2.14 7.30
C LEU A 183 33.54 -0.63 7.05
N VAL A 184 34.58 0.13 6.74
CA VAL A 184 34.46 1.55 6.36
C VAL A 184 33.75 1.67 5.01
N ASP A 185 34.15 0.88 4.02
CA ASP A 185 33.57 0.92 2.67
C ASP A 185 32.06 0.61 2.71
N ILE A 186 31.69 -0.47 3.42
CA ILE A 186 30.28 -0.85 3.60
C ILE A 186 29.51 0.23 4.37
N GLN A 187 30.10 0.87 5.38
CA GLN A 187 29.41 1.96 6.10
C GLN A 187 29.18 3.17 5.21
N ASN A 188 30.13 3.53 4.33
CA ASN A 188 29.94 4.61 3.35
C ASN A 188 28.86 4.28 2.33
N VAL A 189 28.71 2.99 2.02
CA VAL A 189 27.66 2.45 1.15
C VAL A 189 26.31 2.48 1.89
N ILE A 190 26.19 2.00 3.13
CA ILE A 190 24.90 1.96 3.85
C ILE A 190 24.46 3.36 4.33
N SER A 191 25.41 4.21 4.69
CA SER A 191 25.19 5.54 5.28
C SER A 191 26.19 6.52 4.65
N PRO A 192 25.92 6.97 3.40
CA PRO A 192 26.80 7.89 2.72
C PRO A 192 26.94 9.18 3.54
N PRO A 193 28.16 9.72 3.70
CA PRO A 193 28.36 10.96 4.42
C PRO A 193 27.56 12.08 3.75
N LYS A 194 26.83 12.86 4.56
CA LYS A 194 26.08 14.03 4.08
C LYS A 194 27.08 15.03 3.48
N GLY A 195 27.18 15.05 2.16
CA GLY A 195 28.02 15.98 1.41
C GLY A 195 29.14 15.28 0.65
N LYS A 196 28.83 14.89 -0.58
CA LYS A 196 29.65 15.03 -1.80
C LYS A 196 28.81 14.46 -2.95
N THR A 197 27.83 15.24 -3.40
CA THR A 197 27.32 15.11 -4.76
C THR A 197 28.55 15.17 -5.67
N PRO A 198 28.86 14.15 -6.50
CA PRO A 198 29.87 14.31 -7.51
C PRO A 198 29.43 15.49 -8.38
N ALA A 199 30.23 16.56 -8.39
CA ALA A 199 30.04 17.66 -9.32
C ALA A 199 29.97 17.03 -10.71
N LYS A 200 28.85 17.25 -11.40
CA LYS A 200 28.62 16.92 -12.80
C LYS A 200 29.88 17.30 -13.58
N GLN A 201 30.70 16.32 -13.94
CA GLN A 201 31.84 16.55 -14.83
C GLN A 201 31.24 17.05 -16.14
N ALA A 202 31.49 18.34 -16.41
CA ALA A 202 31.13 18.96 -17.67
C ALA A 202 31.91 18.25 -18.79
N ALA A 203 31.20 17.53 -19.65
CA ALA A 203 31.76 17.03 -20.89
C ALA A 203 31.96 18.22 -21.84
N ALA A 204 33.21 18.44 -22.25
CA ALA A 204 33.58 19.36 -23.32
C ALA A 204 33.01 18.87 -24.67
N PRO A 205 32.76 19.76 -25.65
CA PRO A 205 31.99 19.44 -26.85
C PRO A 205 32.87 18.70 -27.87
N VAL A 206 32.38 17.57 -28.38
CA VAL A 206 32.87 16.93 -29.60
C VAL A 206 31.85 17.15 -30.71
N GLU A 207 32.36 17.69 -31.82
CA GLU A 207 31.64 18.07 -33.04
C GLU A 207 30.89 16.91 -33.70
N ALA A 208 29.85 17.33 -34.44
CA ALA A 208 28.79 16.52 -35.00
C ALA A 208 29.19 15.67 -36.22
N SER A 209 28.57 14.50 -36.33
CA SER A 209 28.18 13.87 -37.60
C SER A 209 26.95 12.97 -37.34
N ALA A 210 25.81 13.34 -37.93
CA ALA A 210 24.47 12.77 -37.73
C ALA A 210 24.22 11.49 -38.58
N PRO A 211 23.01 10.89 -38.60
CA PRO A 211 22.11 10.54 -37.50
C PRO A 211 21.79 9.02 -37.52
N ARG A 212 21.59 8.41 -36.34
CA ARG A 212 20.71 7.23 -36.23
C ARG A 212 19.76 7.43 -35.06
N SER A 213 18.48 7.49 -35.43
CA SER A 213 17.32 7.47 -34.56
C SER A 213 17.16 6.08 -33.95
N SER A 214 17.18 5.99 -32.62
CA SER A 214 16.11 5.33 -31.84
C SER A 214 16.42 5.43 -30.35
N ALA A 215 15.45 6.00 -29.63
CA ALA A 215 15.19 5.84 -28.21
C ALA A 215 16.27 6.26 -27.21
N ASP A 216 16.35 7.56 -26.97
CA ASP A 216 16.62 8.09 -25.64
C ASP A 216 15.53 9.12 -25.32
N MET A 217 15.22 9.32 -24.03
CA MET A 217 14.04 9.95 -23.42
C MET A 217 12.93 8.93 -23.09
N THR A 218 12.75 8.52 -21.84
CA THR A 218 12.45 9.41 -20.73
C THR A 218 12.90 8.82 -19.38
N GLN A 219 14.00 9.37 -18.86
CA GLN A 219 14.23 9.75 -17.47
C GLN A 219 13.46 9.00 -16.38
N THR A 220 14.17 8.18 -15.61
CA THR A 220 13.79 7.93 -14.21
C THR A 220 14.96 8.29 -13.30
N PRO A 221 14.98 9.49 -12.69
CA PRO A 221 15.80 9.72 -11.53
C PRO A 221 14.90 9.53 -10.31
N SER A 222 15.00 8.35 -9.69
CA SER A 222 14.65 8.21 -8.28
C SER A 222 15.67 7.31 -7.62
N PHE A 223 16.89 7.82 -7.52
CA PHE A 223 17.86 7.36 -6.53
C PHE A 223 17.37 7.80 -5.16
N GLN A 224 16.87 6.86 -4.36
CA GLN A 224 16.71 7.04 -2.92
C GLN A 224 17.58 6.00 -2.22
N TYR A 225 18.89 6.17 -2.37
CA TYR A 225 19.90 5.35 -1.73
C TYR A 225 20.09 5.80 -0.28
N GLY A 226 19.88 4.90 0.69
CA GLY A 226 20.11 5.16 2.11
C GLY A 226 18.89 5.68 2.89
N GLY A 227 17.85 4.86 3.00
CA GLY A 227 16.82 4.97 4.04
C GLY A 227 17.01 3.92 5.13
N ALA A 228 16.81 4.27 6.39
CA ALA A 228 16.85 3.31 7.51
C ALA A 228 15.67 2.31 7.49
N ASN A 229 14.65 2.56 6.68
CA ASN A 229 13.44 1.78 6.57
C ASN A 229 13.34 1.33 5.11
N GLY A 230 13.28 0.02 4.83
CA GLY A 230 13.15 -0.49 3.46
C GLY A 230 12.02 0.23 2.71
N SER A 231 12.17 0.38 1.39
CA SER A 231 11.21 1.14 0.58
C SER A 231 9.82 0.49 0.70
N PHE A 232 8.97 1.08 1.53
CA PHE A 232 7.59 0.65 1.73
C PHE A 232 6.84 0.95 0.44
N ALA A 233 6.77 -0.05 -0.44
CA ALA A 233 6.07 0.08 -1.70
C ALA A 233 4.58 0.26 -1.40
N MET A 234 3.95 1.23 -2.06
CA MET A 234 2.50 1.34 -2.21
C MET A 234 2.17 1.04 -3.67
N PRO A 235 2.22 -0.22 -4.13
CA PRO A 235 1.94 -0.52 -5.52
C PRO A 235 0.43 -0.44 -5.80
N PRO A 236 0.04 -0.17 -7.06
CA PRO A 236 -1.31 -0.49 -7.50
C PRO A 236 -1.49 -2.02 -7.44
N TYR A 237 -2.55 -2.50 -6.78
CA TYR A 237 -2.84 -3.92 -6.72
C TYR A 237 -3.17 -4.45 -8.12
N MET A 238 -2.34 -5.37 -8.61
CA MET A 238 -2.67 -6.18 -9.78
C MET A 238 -3.45 -7.38 -9.29
N ALA A 239 -4.74 -7.45 -9.65
CA ALA A 239 -5.56 -8.61 -9.29
C ALA A 239 -4.90 -9.90 -9.81
N PRO A 240 -4.97 -11.01 -9.04
CA PRO A 240 -4.45 -12.30 -9.50
C PRO A 240 -5.07 -12.63 -10.84
N SER A 241 -4.23 -12.88 -11.84
CA SER A 241 -4.69 -13.42 -13.13
C SER A 241 -5.34 -14.77 -12.87
N GLN A 242 -6.66 -14.85 -13.03
CA GLN A 242 -7.42 -16.10 -13.05
C GLN A 242 -7.01 -16.97 -14.24
#